data_AF-A0A963WVH6-F1
#
_entry.id   AF-A0A963WVH6-F1
#
_cell.length_a   1.000
_cell.length_b   1.000
_cell.length_c   1.000
_cell.angle_alpha   90.00
_cell.angle_beta   90.00
_cell.angle_gamma   90.00
#
_symmetry.space_group_name_H-M   'P 1'
#
loop_
_entity.id
_entity.type
_entity.pdbx_description
1 polymer ?
#
loop_
_entity_poly.entity_id
_entity_poly.type
_entity_poly.pdbx_seq_one_letter_code
_entity_poly.pdbx_strand_id
1 'polypeptide(L)'
;GLISGRKRGSTIRAAEPTICVEFSRNAALKLIATTPSVGRAVNRISIERQLLQMFGSGLTPADISDLVDKAEVIEARAGQVVIEEGADDKDIFVIRRGSMIVEKDIGGKPVFLSYLPAGSYFGEMAVIDGSRRSATVKAAVKSQVVKLPGEEFLKVLDAKPKLRERALADMAGRRATNEFVESRKDSFGSAVDMYSQTAQFLVDNGIGEATDVLLIDEKLCVGCDNCEKACADSHDGLSRLNREAGTTYAHLHVPTSCRHCEHPHCMADCPPNAIKRGPDGEVFIDETCIGCGNCQRNCPYGVIRMDAKPPPKPSLLSWLFFGKGPGPGEPSYGWRKKKMEEQEAETGKKPGKFAIKCDMCSGIEGGPSCVRACPTGAAIRVSPERFLSITRFAEETD
;
A
#
# COMPACT_ATOMS: atom_id res chain seq x y z
N GLY A 1 -6.74 -9.36 -5.33
CA GLY A 1 -7.49 -10.12 -4.31
C GLY A 1 -6.66 -11.23 -3.70
N LEU A 2 -6.86 -12.49 -4.12
CA LEU A 2 -6.21 -13.66 -3.48
C LEU A 2 -4.68 -13.55 -3.45
N ILE A 3 -4.08 -13.37 -4.63
CA ILE A 3 -2.63 -13.31 -4.81
C ILE A 3 -2.11 -11.90 -4.54
N SER A 4 -2.63 -10.89 -5.23
CA SER A 4 -2.16 -9.50 -5.14
C SER A 4 -2.47 -8.80 -3.82
N GLY A 5 -3.31 -9.33 -2.94
CA GLY A 5 -3.64 -8.67 -1.66
C GLY A 5 -4.42 -7.34 -1.76
N ARG A 6 -4.50 -6.74 -2.96
CA ARG A 6 -5.31 -5.55 -3.28
C ARG A 6 -6.81 -5.75 -3.11
N LYS A 7 -7.53 -4.62 -3.00
CA LYS A 7 -8.99 -4.51 -3.02
C LYS A 7 -9.59 -5.31 -4.18
N ARG A 8 -10.83 -5.79 -4.02
CA ARG A 8 -11.55 -6.48 -5.10
C ARG A 8 -11.89 -5.44 -6.18
N GLY A 9 -11.48 -5.69 -7.41
CA GLY A 9 -11.73 -4.77 -8.54
C GLY A 9 -13.13 -4.87 -9.13
N SER A 10 -13.98 -5.75 -8.63
CA SER A 10 -15.34 -5.96 -9.16
C SER A 10 -16.26 -6.50 -8.07
N THR A 11 -17.54 -6.13 -8.16
CA THR A 11 -18.62 -6.68 -7.35
C THR A 11 -19.26 -7.83 -8.11
N ILE A 12 -19.31 -9.02 -7.50
CA ILE A 12 -19.97 -10.19 -8.07
C ILE A 12 -21.34 -10.33 -7.39
N ARG A 13 -22.40 -10.46 -8.20
CA ARG A 13 -23.77 -10.71 -7.73
C ARG A 13 -24.26 -12.03 -8.31
N ALA A 14 -24.91 -12.84 -7.49
CA ALA A 14 -25.59 -14.03 -7.98
C ALA A 14 -26.79 -13.60 -8.84
N ALA A 15 -26.88 -14.11 -10.06
CA ALA A 15 -28.00 -13.84 -10.96
C ALA A 15 -29.24 -14.69 -10.61
N GLU A 16 -29.02 -15.83 -9.97
CA GLU A 16 -30.02 -16.80 -9.54
C GLU A 16 -29.54 -17.47 -8.23
N PRO A 17 -30.39 -18.24 -7.51
CA PRO A 17 -29.97 -18.97 -6.33
C PRO A 17 -28.73 -19.85 -6.62
N THR A 18 -27.61 -19.52 -5.98
CA THR A 18 -26.29 -20.11 -6.27
C THR A 18 -25.67 -20.67 -5.00
N ILE A 19 -25.07 -21.86 -5.09
CA ILE A 19 -24.24 -22.42 -4.02
C ILE A 19 -22.79 -22.00 -4.26
N CYS A 20 -22.22 -21.24 -3.33
CA CYS A 20 -20.83 -20.81 -3.38
C CYS A 20 -19.97 -21.64 -2.42
N VAL A 21 -18.79 -22.07 -2.88
CA VAL A 21 -17.77 -22.69 -2.01
C VAL A 21 -16.72 -21.63 -1.69
N GLU A 22 -16.55 -21.32 -0.40
CA GLU A 22 -15.54 -20.38 0.08
C GLU A 22 -14.32 -21.12 0.65
N PHE A 23 -13.13 -20.62 0.30
CA PHE A 23 -11.88 -21.03 0.93
C PHE A 23 -11.27 -19.82 1.64
N SER A 24 -10.76 -20.04 2.86
CA SER A 24 -9.98 -19.00 3.52
C SER A 24 -8.73 -18.69 2.69
N ARG A 25 -8.32 -17.41 2.66
CA ARG A 25 -7.12 -16.98 1.93
C ARG A 25 -5.89 -17.78 2.36
N ASN A 26 -5.75 -18.04 3.66
CA ASN A 26 -4.62 -18.78 4.21
C ASN A 26 -4.60 -20.25 3.75
N ALA A 27 -5.77 -20.91 3.69
CA ALA A 27 -5.86 -22.28 3.16
C ALA A 27 -5.50 -22.32 1.67
N ALA A 28 -6.03 -21.38 0.88
CA ALA A 28 -5.73 -21.30 -0.55
C ALA A 28 -4.24 -21.04 -0.82
N LEU A 29 -3.60 -20.11 -0.09
CA LEU A 29 -2.17 -19.83 -0.23
C LEU A 29 -1.30 -21.02 0.18
N LYS A 30 -1.66 -21.73 1.26
CA LYS A 30 -0.97 -22.97 1.66
C LYS A 30 -1.07 -24.02 0.57
N LEU A 31 -2.25 -24.26 0.01
CA LEU A 31 -2.46 -25.23 -1.06
C LEU A 31 -1.64 -24.89 -2.32
N ILE A 32 -1.58 -23.62 -2.71
CA ILE A 32 -0.75 -23.14 -3.83
C ILE A 32 0.72 -23.43 -3.57
N ALA A 33 1.19 -23.22 -2.34
CA ALA A 33 2.59 -23.43 -1.95
C ALA A 33 2.96 -24.91 -1.82
N THR A 34 2.05 -25.77 -1.36
CA THR A 34 2.34 -27.20 -1.09
C THR A 34 2.07 -28.10 -2.30
N THR A 35 1.22 -27.69 -3.23
CA THR A 35 0.77 -28.54 -4.34
C THR A 35 1.13 -27.93 -5.70
N PRO A 36 2.21 -28.40 -6.37
CA PRO A 36 2.72 -27.78 -7.60
C PRO A 36 1.72 -27.69 -8.75
N SER A 37 0.84 -28.69 -8.92
CA SER A 37 -0.21 -28.66 -9.95
C SER A 37 -1.22 -27.55 -9.73
N VAL A 38 -1.61 -27.32 -8.46
CA VAL A 38 -2.48 -26.19 -8.07
C VAL A 38 -1.74 -24.87 -8.31
N GLY A 39 -0.47 -24.78 -7.92
CA GLY A 39 0.35 -23.59 -8.16
C GLY A 39 0.43 -23.21 -9.65
N ARG A 40 0.71 -24.19 -10.53
CA ARG A 40 0.72 -23.97 -12.00
C ARG A 40 -0.63 -23.51 -12.52
N ALA A 41 -1.72 -24.19 -12.17
CA ALA A 41 -3.06 -23.83 -12.62
C ALA A 41 -3.47 -22.42 -12.16
N VAL A 42 -3.23 -22.09 -10.89
CA VAL A 42 -3.55 -20.78 -10.32
C VAL A 42 -2.68 -19.69 -10.93
N ASN A 43 -1.40 -19.93 -11.19
CA ASN A 43 -0.52 -18.96 -11.85
C ASN A 43 -1.02 -18.68 -13.27
N ARG A 44 -1.29 -19.71 -14.08
CA ARG A 44 -1.80 -19.56 -15.45
C ARG A 44 -3.09 -18.73 -15.47
N ILE A 45 -4.10 -19.13 -14.70
CA ILE A 45 -5.40 -18.42 -14.61
C ILE A 45 -5.21 -16.98 -14.11
N SER A 46 -4.31 -16.76 -13.16
CA SER A 46 -4.04 -15.42 -12.63
C SER A 46 -3.40 -14.50 -13.66
N ILE A 47 -2.42 -14.99 -14.43
CA ILE A 47 -1.73 -14.21 -15.46
C ILE A 47 -2.72 -13.88 -16.58
N GLU A 48 -3.44 -14.88 -17.08
CA GLU A 48 -4.48 -14.71 -18.10
C GLU A 48 -5.49 -13.63 -17.71
N ARG A 49 -6.09 -13.73 -16.52
CA ARG A 49 -7.05 -12.74 -16.01
C ARG A 49 -6.43 -11.35 -15.86
N GLN A 50 -5.19 -11.26 -15.38
CA GLN A 50 -4.50 -9.98 -15.21
C GLN A 50 -4.27 -9.30 -16.56
N LEU A 51 -3.80 -10.04 -17.57
CA LEU A 51 -3.61 -9.51 -18.92
C LEU A 51 -4.93 -9.06 -19.55
N LEU A 52 -5.99 -9.87 -19.44
CA LEU A 52 -7.31 -9.50 -19.95
C LEU A 52 -7.87 -8.23 -19.29
N GLN A 53 -7.66 -8.06 -17.98
CA GLN A 53 -8.08 -6.86 -17.25
C GLN A 53 -7.27 -5.62 -17.65
N MET A 54 -5.96 -5.76 -17.81
CA MET A 54 -5.07 -4.64 -18.14
C MET A 54 -5.27 -4.15 -19.58
N PHE A 55 -5.34 -5.10 -20.51
CA PHE A 55 -5.28 -4.85 -21.95
C PHE A 55 -6.64 -5.00 -22.65
N GLY A 56 -7.76 -4.91 -21.90
CA GLY A 56 -9.15 -5.27 -22.25
C GLY A 56 -9.82 -4.69 -23.52
N SER A 57 -9.07 -4.37 -24.57
CA SER A 57 -9.49 -3.93 -25.90
C SER A 57 -10.02 -5.09 -26.77
N GLY A 58 -10.85 -5.98 -26.22
CA GLY A 58 -11.40 -7.14 -26.95
C GLY A 58 -10.45 -8.33 -27.08
N LEU A 59 -9.48 -8.45 -26.16
CA LEU A 59 -8.70 -9.67 -26.01
C LEU A 59 -9.56 -10.79 -25.47
N THR A 60 -9.38 -11.98 -26.04
CA THR A 60 -9.93 -13.23 -25.56
C THR A 60 -8.83 -14.08 -24.91
N PRO A 61 -9.17 -15.06 -24.06
CA PRO A 61 -8.18 -16.01 -23.54
C PRO A 61 -7.35 -16.69 -24.63
N ALA A 62 -7.95 -16.95 -25.79
CA ALA A 62 -7.25 -17.58 -26.92
C ALA A 62 -6.16 -16.68 -27.52
N ASP A 63 -6.39 -15.36 -27.57
CA ASP A 63 -5.42 -14.41 -28.14
C ASP A 63 -4.11 -14.34 -27.34
N ILE A 64 -4.14 -14.68 -26.06
CA ILE A 64 -2.98 -14.57 -25.15
C ILE A 64 -2.46 -15.92 -24.67
N SER A 65 -2.99 -17.05 -25.17
CA SER A 65 -2.63 -18.38 -24.64
C SER A 65 -1.13 -18.64 -24.72
N ASP A 66 -0.53 -18.44 -25.90
CA ASP A 66 0.91 -18.67 -26.13
C ASP A 66 1.78 -17.76 -25.27
N LEU A 67 1.36 -16.51 -25.09
CA LEU A 67 2.03 -15.53 -24.23
C LEU A 67 2.00 -15.95 -22.75
N VAL A 68 0.84 -16.43 -22.29
CA VAL A 68 0.63 -16.91 -20.91
C VAL A 68 1.40 -18.21 -20.66
N ASP A 69 1.42 -19.13 -21.62
CA ASP A 69 2.06 -20.44 -21.47
C ASP A 69 3.59 -20.32 -21.41
N LYS A 70 4.17 -19.26 -22.01
CA LYS A 70 5.60 -18.92 -21.94
C LYS A 70 5.95 -17.91 -20.85
N ALA A 71 4.98 -17.49 -20.03
CA ALA A 71 5.21 -16.51 -18.97
C ALA A 71 6.01 -17.10 -17.80
N GLU A 72 6.95 -16.32 -17.25
CA GLU A 72 7.73 -16.70 -16.08
C GLU A 72 7.41 -15.80 -14.89
N VAL A 73 7.31 -16.38 -13.70
CA VAL A 73 7.08 -15.63 -12.46
C VAL A 73 8.41 -15.43 -11.74
N ILE A 74 8.82 -14.16 -11.61
CA ILE A 74 10.07 -13.73 -10.96
C ILE A 74 9.75 -13.15 -9.58
N GLU A 75 10.43 -13.64 -8.55
CA GLU A 75 10.43 -13.04 -7.22
C GLU A 75 11.58 -12.03 -7.11
N ALA A 76 11.27 -10.79 -6.72
CA ALA A 76 12.23 -9.72 -6.54
C ALA A 76 12.25 -9.26 -5.07
N ARG A 77 13.44 -9.18 -4.47
CA ARG A 77 13.64 -8.57 -3.15
C ARG A 77 13.61 -7.05 -3.28
N ALA A 78 13.33 -6.33 -2.19
CA ALA A 78 13.43 -4.87 -2.18
C ALA A 78 14.85 -4.44 -2.62
N GLY A 79 14.91 -3.43 -3.51
CA GLY A 79 16.13 -2.95 -4.15
C GLY A 79 16.65 -3.77 -5.32
N GLN A 80 16.11 -4.97 -5.58
CA GLN A 80 16.58 -5.82 -6.69
C GLN A 80 16.19 -5.21 -8.04
N VAL A 81 17.18 -5.06 -8.93
CA VAL A 81 17.01 -4.61 -10.30
C VAL A 81 16.33 -5.71 -11.13
N VAL A 82 15.30 -5.33 -11.89
CA VAL A 82 14.58 -6.20 -12.84
C VAL A 82 14.94 -5.83 -14.28
N ILE A 83 15.11 -4.54 -14.56
CA ILE A 83 15.61 -4.00 -15.83
C ILE A 83 16.77 -3.06 -15.51
N GLU A 84 17.87 -3.21 -16.24
CA GLU A 84 19.01 -2.30 -16.18
C GLU A 84 18.98 -1.34 -17.37
N GLU A 85 19.24 -0.06 -17.12
CA GLU A 85 19.33 0.96 -18.17
C GLU A 85 20.41 0.57 -19.20
N GLY A 86 20.12 0.80 -20.49
CA GLY A 86 21.03 0.49 -21.59
C GLY A 86 21.11 -1.00 -21.98
N ALA A 87 20.49 -1.91 -21.23
CA ALA A 87 20.40 -3.31 -21.61
C ALA A 87 19.61 -3.51 -22.91
N ASP A 88 19.85 -4.63 -23.59
CA ASP A 88 19.25 -4.94 -24.90
C ASP A 88 18.17 -6.02 -24.84
N ASP A 89 17.83 -6.52 -23.66
CA ASP A 89 16.77 -7.51 -23.51
C ASP A 89 15.40 -6.93 -23.92
N LYS A 90 14.52 -7.76 -24.49
CA LYS A 90 13.24 -7.34 -25.10
C LYS A 90 12.04 -8.04 -24.48
N ASP A 91 12.02 -8.16 -23.16
CA ASP A 91 10.90 -8.73 -22.43
C ASP A 91 10.01 -7.62 -21.84
N ILE A 92 8.74 -7.96 -21.63
CA ILE A 92 7.79 -7.09 -20.94
C ILE A 92 7.43 -7.71 -19.59
N PHE A 93 7.22 -6.85 -18.61
CA PHE A 93 7.06 -7.26 -17.22
C PHE A 93 5.76 -6.71 -16.68
N VAL A 94 4.98 -7.57 -15.99
CA VAL A 94 3.73 -7.20 -15.35
C VAL A 94 3.86 -7.39 -13.84
N ILE A 95 3.59 -6.35 -13.06
CA ILE A 95 3.70 -6.41 -11.60
C ILE A 95 2.47 -7.14 -11.05
N ARG A 96 2.66 -8.35 -10.53
CA ARG A 96 1.58 -9.17 -9.95
C ARG A 96 1.36 -8.86 -8.47
N ARG A 97 2.43 -8.55 -7.75
CA ARG A 97 2.43 -8.19 -6.32
C ARG A 97 3.60 -7.27 -5.99
N GLY A 98 3.38 -6.35 -5.05
CA GLY A 98 4.38 -5.36 -4.64
C GLY A 98 4.42 -4.18 -5.61
N SER A 99 5.58 -3.56 -5.73
CA SER A 99 5.77 -2.37 -6.54
C SER A 99 7.20 -2.23 -7.03
N MET A 100 7.38 -1.37 -8.02
CA MET A 100 8.65 -1.05 -8.64
C MET A 100 8.84 0.47 -8.63
N ILE A 101 10.10 0.88 -8.72
CA ILE A 101 10.51 2.25 -8.96
C ILE A 101 11.37 2.29 -10.21
N VAL A 102 11.14 3.30 -11.02
CA VAL A 102 11.88 3.57 -12.26
C VAL A 102 12.84 4.70 -11.95
N GLU A 103 14.11 4.49 -12.25
CA GLU A 103 15.18 5.44 -12.04
C GLU A 103 16.07 5.54 -13.27
N LYS A 104 16.70 6.69 -13.45
CA LYS A 104 17.66 6.92 -14.53
C LYS A 104 18.97 7.46 -13.96
N ASP A 105 20.10 7.00 -14.49
CA ASP A 105 21.38 7.60 -14.12
C ASP A 105 21.57 8.93 -14.84
N ILE A 106 21.70 10.01 -14.06
CA ILE A 106 22.00 11.34 -14.59
C ILE A 106 23.22 11.88 -13.85
N GLY A 107 24.35 11.97 -14.56
CA GLY A 107 25.60 12.46 -13.98
C GLY A 107 26.15 11.59 -12.85
N GLY A 108 25.92 10.27 -12.90
CA GLY A 108 26.36 9.31 -11.89
C GLY A 108 25.47 9.24 -10.64
N LYS A 109 24.28 9.86 -10.69
CA LYS A 109 23.28 9.81 -9.62
C LYS A 109 21.99 9.16 -10.12
N PRO A 110 21.40 8.21 -9.37
CA PRO A 110 20.09 7.65 -9.72
C PRO A 110 18.99 8.68 -9.42
N VAL A 111 18.30 9.13 -10.46
CA VAL A 111 17.17 10.05 -10.39
C VAL A 111 15.87 9.27 -10.47
N PHE A 112 14.97 9.47 -9.50
CA PHE A 112 13.66 8.85 -9.50
C PHE A 112 12.78 9.41 -10.62
N LEU A 113 12.22 8.52 -11.45
CA LEU A 113 11.33 8.86 -12.56
C LEU A 113 9.86 8.56 -12.24
N SER A 114 9.57 7.38 -11.71
CA SER A 114 8.17 7.01 -11.42
C SER A 114 8.05 5.82 -10.47
N TYR A 115 6.90 5.74 -9.81
CA TYR A 115 6.47 4.58 -9.03
C TYR A 115 5.47 3.74 -9.83
N LEU A 116 5.66 2.43 -9.85
CA LEU A 116 4.80 1.47 -10.54
C LEU A 116 4.17 0.50 -9.52
N PRO A 117 2.86 0.61 -9.25
CA PRO A 117 2.14 -0.31 -8.37
C PRO A 117 1.85 -1.68 -9.03
N ALA A 118 1.41 -2.67 -8.25
CA ALA A 118 0.90 -3.92 -8.83
C ALA A 118 -0.31 -3.69 -9.75
N GLY A 119 -0.35 -4.41 -10.86
CA GLY A 119 -1.28 -4.15 -11.96
C GLY A 119 -0.72 -3.21 -13.02
N SER A 120 0.41 -2.54 -12.78
CA SER A 120 1.17 -1.85 -13.83
C SER A 120 2.06 -2.84 -14.59
N TYR A 121 2.48 -2.44 -15.78
CA TYR A 121 3.50 -3.14 -16.59
C TYR A 121 4.62 -2.18 -16.99
N PHE A 122 5.78 -2.73 -17.35
CA PHE A 122 6.95 -1.97 -17.78
C PHE A 122 7.83 -2.76 -18.74
N GLY A 123 8.74 -2.06 -19.41
CA GLY A 123 9.65 -2.62 -20.41
C GLY A 123 9.12 -2.58 -21.85
N GLU A 124 7.91 -2.07 -22.07
CA GLU A 124 7.25 -2.01 -23.38
C GLU A 124 7.97 -1.14 -24.40
N MET A 125 8.64 -0.06 -23.98
CA MET A 125 9.31 0.88 -24.90
C MET A 125 10.28 0.14 -25.81
N ALA A 126 11.25 -0.55 -25.21
CA ALA A 126 12.28 -1.31 -25.92
C ALA A 126 11.70 -2.41 -26.83
N VAL A 127 10.55 -2.98 -26.46
CA VAL A 127 9.86 -4.00 -27.27
C VAL A 127 9.18 -3.38 -28.49
N ILE A 128 8.55 -2.21 -28.33
CA ILE A 128 7.74 -1.57 -29.37
C ILE A 128 8.60 -0.79 -30.38
N ASP A 129 9.61 -0.04 -29.90
CA ASP A 129 10.44 0.83 -30.75
C ASP A 129 11.82 0.24 -31.08
N GLY A 130 12.16 -0.92 -30.52
CA GLY A 130 13.43 -1.60 -30.73
C GLY A 130 14.64 -0.94 -30.06
N SER A 131 14.44 0.13 -29.27
CA SER A 131 15.51 0.81 -28.54
C SER A 131 16.06 -0.03 -27.39
N ARG A 132 17.17 0.42 -26.80
CA ARG A 132 17.69 -0.14 -25.54
C ARG A 132 16.81 0.27 -24.37
N ARG A 133 16.95 -0.41 -23.22
CA ARG A 133 16.23 -0.04 -21.99
C ARG A 133 16.52 1.42 -21.63
N SER A 134 15.46 2.22 -21.48
CA SER A 134 15.55 3.66 -21.31
C SER A 134 15.79 4.12 -19.87
N ALA A 135 15.60 3.22 -18.90
CA ALA A 135 15.73 3.47 -17.47
C ALA A 135 15.91 2.14 -16.73
N THR A 136 16.44 2.22 -15.51
CA THR A 136 16.54 1.11 -14.57
C THR A 136 15.21 0.95 -13.84
N VAL A 137 14.75 -0.30 -13.67
CA VAL A 137 13.56 -0.61 -12.88
C VAL A 137 13.96 -1.57 -11.76
N LYS A 138 13.70 -1.18 -10.51
CA LYS A 138 14.01 -1.98 -9.32
C LYS A 138 12.79 -2.14 -8.42
N ALA A 139 12.73 -3.23 -7.67
CA ALA A 139 11.63 -3.51 -6.76
C ALA A 139 11.67 -2.57 -5.54
N ALA A 140 10.59 -1.85 -5.26
CA ALA A 140 10.53 -0.94 -4.10
C ALA A 140 10.36 -1.73 -2.79
N VAL A 141 9.66 -2.86 -2.87
CA VAL A 141 9.38 -3.80 -1.78
C VAL A 141 9.57 -5.23 -2.27
N LYS A 142 9.36 -6.24 -1.42
CA LYS A 142 9.31 -7.63 -1.89
C LYS A 142 8.16 -7.79 -2.89
N SER A 143 8.51 -8.10 -4.13
CA SER A 143 7.60 -8.07 -5.27
C SER A 143 7.62 -9.36 -6.07
N GLN A 144 6.54 -9.60 -6.80
CA GLN A 144 6.41 -10.69 -7.76
C GLN A 144 6.03 -10.10 -9.12
N VAL A 145 6.84 -10.40 -10.13
CA VAL A 145 6.71 -9.86 -11.49
C VAL A 145 6.53 -11.02 -12.45
N VAL A 146 5.64 -10.86 -13.41
CA VAL A 146 5.45 -11.82 -14.51
C VAL A 146 6.25 -11.30 -15.70
N LYS A 147 7.29 -12.04 -16.07
CA LYS A 147 8.07 -11.83 -17.28
C LYS A 147 7.35 -12.48 -18.46
N LEU A 148 7.19 -11.72 -19.54
CA LEU A 148 6.51 -12.12 -20.76
C LEU A 148 7.47 -11.90 -21.94
N PRO A 149 7.65 -12.88 -22.82
CA PRO A 149 8.48 -12.72 -24.01
C PRO A 149 7.96 -11.59 -24.91
N GLY A 150 8.80 -10.62 -25.25
CA GLY A 150 8.36 -9.48 -26.06
C GLY A 150 7.98 -9.86 -27.49
N GLU A 151 8.60 -10.89 -28.06
CA GLU A 151 8.23 -11.42 -29.39
C GLU A 151 6.77 -11.90 -29.44
N GLU A 152 6.29 -12.56 -28.38
CA GLU A 152 4.91 -13.02 -28.29
C GLU A 152 3.97 -11.85 -28.01
N PHE A 153 4.42 -10.88 -27.22
CA PHE A 153 3.66 -9.66 -26.96
C PHE A 153 3.45 -8.84 -28.25
N LEU A 154 4.48 -8.71 -29.10
CA LEU A 154 4.37 -8.04 -30.39
C LEU A 154 3.35 -8.70 -31.31
N LYS A 155 3.32 -10.05 -31.39
CA LYS A 155 2.28 -10.77 -32.15
C LYS A 155 0.87 -10.41 -31.69
N VAL A 156 0.67 -10.29 -30.37
CA VAL A 156 -0.63 -9.86 -29.81
C VAL A 156 -0.96 -8.43 -30.19
N LEU A 157 0.01 -7.50 -30.14
CA LEU A 157 -0.18 -6.11 -30.55
C LEU A 157 -0.53 -6.00 -32.04
N ASP A 158 0.16 -6.74 -32.90
CA ASP A 158 -0.04 -6.71 -34.34
C ASP A 158 -1.39 -7.33 -34.73
N ALA A 159 -1.85 -8.36 -34.02
CA ALA A 159 -3.18 -8.94 -34.19
C ALA A 159 -4.32 -8.03 -33.67
N LYS A 160 -4.03 -7.07 -32.78
CA LYS A 160 -5.03 -6.22 -32.11
C LYS A 160 -4.66 -4.73 -32.21
N PRO A 161 -5.01 -4.05 -33.32
CA PRO A 161 -4.62 -2.65 -33.56
C PRO A 161 -5.02 -1.67 -32.44
N LYS A 162 -6.21 -1.84 -31.85
CA LYS A 162 -6.67 -1.00 -30.72
C LYS A 162 -5.79 -1.14 -29.47
N LEU A 163 -5.25 -2.34 -29.25
CA LEU A 163 -4.31 -2.58 -28.15
C LEU A 163 -2.97 -1.89 -28.44
N ARG A 164 -2.49 -2.00 -29.67
CA ARG A 164 -1.25 -1.34 -30.12
C ARG A 164 -1.32 0.19 -29.95
N GLU A 165 -2.43 0.80 -30.35
CA GLU A 165 -2.67 2.25 -30.18
C GLU A 165 -2.58 2.67 -28.72
N ARG A 166 -3.24 1.93 -27.82
CA ARG A 166 -3.18 2.18 -26.38
C ARG A 166 -1.78 2.02 -25.82
N ALA A 167 -1.07 0.95 -26.21
CA ALA A 167 0.31 0.73 -25.77
C ALA A 167 1.25 1.85 -26.23
N LEU A 168 1.07 2.37 -27.46
CA LEU A 168 1.82 3.52 -27.97
C LEU A 168 1.50 4.81 -27.22
N ALA A 169 0.24 5.04 -26.82
CA ALA A 169 -0.14 6.19 -26.02
C ALA A 169 0.50 6.16 -24.62
N ASP A 170 0.45 5.01 -23.94
CA ASP A 170 1.09 4.81 -22.64
C ASP A 170 2.62 5.00 -22.74
N MET A 171 3.23 4.50 -23.82
CA MET A 171 4.66 4.66 -24.13
C MET A 171 5.03 6.14 -24.34
N ALA A 172 4.21 6.91 -25.05
CA ALA A 172 4.45 8.32 -25.32
C ALA A 172 4.49 9.16 -24.02
N GLY A 173 3.58 8.88 -23.08
CA GLY A 173 3.58 9.55 -21.77
C GLY A 173 4.87 9.30 -20.99
N ARG A 174 5.35 8.06 -20.97
CA ARG A 174 6.62 7.68 -20.31
C ARG A 174 7.83 8.31 -20.98
N ARG A 175 7.85 8.32 -22.32
CA ARG A 175 8.94 8.96 -23.08
C ARG A 175 9.02 10.45 -22.76
N ALA A 176 7.89 11.15 -22.71
CA ALA A 176 7.84 12.56 -22.35
C ALA A 176 8.40 12.82 -20.94
N THR A 177 8.09 11.96 -19.96
CA THR A 177 8.66 12.06 -18.60
C THR A 177 10.19 11.87 -18.63
N ASN A 178 10.67 10.84 -19.34
CA ASN A 178 12.10 10.57 -19.43
C ASN A 178 12.86 11.72 -20.11
N GLU A 179 12.34 12.25 -21.22
CA GLU A 179 12.91 13.39 -21.95
C GLU A 179 12.88 14.67 -21.12
N PHE A 180 11.80 14.93 -20.39
CA PHE A 180 11.68 16.08 -19.50
C PHE A 180 12.78 16.06 -18.43
N VAL A 181 12.97 14.92 -17.76
CA VAL A 181 14.00 14.78 -16.73
C VAL A 181 15.40 14.90 -17.34
N GLU A 182 15.64 14.30 -18.50
CA GLU A 182 16.93 14.37 -19.21
C GLU A 182 17.29 15.81 -19.62
N SER A 183 16.31 16.56 -20.15
CA SER A 183 16.50 17.95 -20.60
C SER A 183 16.89 18.91 -19.47
N ARG A 184 16.64 18.51 -18.22
CA ARG A 184 16.85 19.32 -17.02
C ARG A 184 18.07 18.93 -16.20
N LYS A 185 18.89 18.00 -16.69
CA LYS A 185 20.10 17.48 -16.02
C LYS A 185 21.07 18.56 -15.53
N ASP A 186 21.19 19.67 -16.26
CA ASP A 186 22.16 20.74 -15.98
C ASP A 186 21.57 21.88 -15.11
N SER A 187 20.24 22.03 -15.07
CA SER A 187 19.55 23.21 -14.51
C SER A 187 18.86 22.97 -13.17
N PHE A 188 18.77 21.72 -12.71
CA PHE A 188 17.93 21.31 -11.57
C PHE A 188 18.68 20.58 -10.45
N GLY A 189 19.98 20.82 -10.30
CA GLY A 189 20.84 20.08 -9.36
C GLY A 189 20.27 19.90 -7.94
N SER A 190 19.67 20.94 -7.33
CA SER A 190 19.12 20.83 -5.97
C SER A 190 17.69 20.28 -5.88
N ALA A 191 16.81 20.63 -6.83
CA ALA A 191 15.39 20.32 -6.74
C ALA A 191 15.06 18.88 -7.17
N VAL A 192 15.72 18.36 -8.22
CA VAL A 192 15.58 16.95 -8.64
C VAL A 192 16.23 16.01 -7.61
N ASP A 193 17.36 16.42 -7.03
CA ASP A 193 17.99 15.71 -5.92
C ASP A 193 17.06 15.66 -4.71
N MET A 194 16.47 16.80 -4.31
CA MET A 194 15.50 16.86 -3.20
C MET A 194 14.27 16.00 -3.46
N TYR A 195 13.74 15.99 -4.69
CA TYR A 195 12.61 15.15 -5.08
C TYR A 195 12.96 13.66 -5.00
N SER A 196 14.09 13.26 -5.58
CA SER A 196 14.53 11.86 -5.56
C SER A 196 14.78 11.39 -4.13
N GLN A 197 15.36 12.23 -3.28
CA GLN A 197 15.55 11.95 -1.86
C GLN A 197 14.22 11.86 -1.10
N THR A 198 13.25 12.72 -1.43
CA THR A 198 11.90 12.65 -0.84
C THR A 198 11.20 11.35 -1.25
N ALA A 199 11.22 11.00 -2.54
CA ALA A 199 10.64 9.75 -3.03
C ALA A 199 11.29 8.52 -2.36
N GLN A 200 12.62 8.52 -2.27
CA GLN A 200 13.37 7.46 -1.59
C GLN A 200 13.01 7.38 -0.11
N PHE A 201 12.96 8.51 0.61
CA PHE A 201 12.53 8.58 2.00
C PHE A 201 11.14 7.95 2.19
N LEU A 202 10.20 8.24 1.30
CA LEU A 202 8.85 7.69 1.37
C LEU A 202 8.84 6.18 1.13
N VAL A 203 9.58 5.69 0.14
CA VAL A 203 9.73 4.26 -0.15
C VAL A 203 10.36 3.52 1.04
N ASP A 204 11.43 4.05 1.62
CA ASP A 204 12.11 3.49 2.80
C ASP A 204 11.17 3.45 4.01
N ASN A 205 10.27 4.44 4.10
CA ASN A 205 9.18 4.48 5.07
C ASN A 205 7.92 3.74 4.59
N GLY A 206 8.10 2.65 3.85
CA GLY A 206 7.09 1.64 3.56
C GLY A 206 5.90 2.12 2.74
N ILE A 207 6.02 3.27 2.07
CA ILE A 207 4.98 3.77 1.16
C ILE A 207 4.91 2.87 -0.08
N GLY A 208 6.00 2.22 -0.48
CA GLY A 208 6.01 1.27 -1.60
C GLY A 208 5.09 0.05 -1.43
N GLU A 209 4.67 -0.31 -0.22
CA GLU A 209 3.64 -1.35 -0.01
C GLU A 209 2.36 -0.81 0.65
N ALA A 210 2.30 0.48 0.97
CA ALA A 210 1.12 1.10 1.56
C ALA A 210 -0.01 1.16 0.53
N THR A 211 -1.26 0.97 0.97
CA THR A 211 -2.41 1.42 0.15
C THR A 211 -2.87 2.80 0.58
N ASP A 212 -2.62 3.15 1.85
CA ASP A 212 -3.08 4.38 2.47
C ASP A 212 -2.14 4.74 3.62
N VAL A 213 -1.35 5.80 3.47
CA VAL A 213 -0.43 6.29 4.49
C VAL A 213 -0.90 7.64 5.04
N LEU A 214 -0.78 7.84 6.36
CA LEU A 214 -0.96 9.15 6.97
C LEU A 214 0.35 9.93 6.82
N LEU A 215 0.28 11.12 6.25
CA LEU A 215 1.38 12.08 6.17
C LEU A 215 0.97 13.36 6.90
N ILE A 216 1.95 14.04 7.48
CA ILE A 216 1.76 15.34 8.12
C ILE A 216 2.73 16.34 7.48
N ASP A 217 2.18 17.44 6.95
CA ASP A 217 2.98 18.57 6.52
C ASP A 217 3.36 19.45 7.72
N GLU A 218 4.63 19.41 8.10
CA GLU A 218 5.20 20.19 9.21
C GLU A 218 5.17 21.70 8.98
N LYS A 219 5.00 22.19 7.74
CA LYS A 219 4.78 23.63 7.49
C LYS A 219 3.39 24.09 7.97
N LEU A 220 2.42 23.18 7.94
CA LEU A 220 1.03 23.45 8.33
C LEU A 220 0.71 22.94 9.74
N CYS A 221 1.49 21.98 10.24
CA CYS A 221 1.27 21.38 11.55
C CYS A 221 1.56 22.38 12.67
N VAL A 222 0.60 22.56 13.58
CA VAL A 222 0.74 23.42 14.77
C VAL A 222 0.91 22.63 16.07
N GLY A 223 1.15 21.32 15.98
CA GLY A 223 1.41 20.47 17.16
C GLY A 223 0.27 20.39 18.18
N CYS A 224 -0.99 20.59 17.78
CA CYS A 224 -2.14 20.65 18.70
C CYS A 224 -2.64 19.30 19.24
N ASP A 225 -2.15 18.18 18.69
CA ASP A 225 -2.56 16.80 18.98
C ASP A 225 -4.03 16.45 18.74
N ASN A 226 -4.77 17.29 18.02
CA ASN A 226 -6.18 17.02 17.72
C ASN A 226 -6.38 15.73 16.92
N CYS A 227 -5.41 15.36 16.07
CA CYS A 227 -5.45 14.12 15.32
C CYS A 227 -5.43 12.88 16.24
N GLU A 228 -4.57 12.87 17.27
CA GLU A 228 -4.50 11.80 18.27
C GLU A 228 -5.71 11.78 19.19
N LYS A 229 -6.12 12.96 19.68
CA LYS A 229 -7.28 13.10 20.57
C LYS A 229 -8.55 12.58 19.90
N ALA A 230 -8.82 13.03 18.68
CA ALA A 230 -9.97 12.57 17.91
C ALA A 230 -9.90 11.08 17.56
N CYS A 231 -8.70 10.56 17.30
CA CYS A 231 -8.52 9.12 17.07
C CYS A 231 -8.91 8.31 18.31
N ALA A 232 -8.38 8.67 19.49
CA ALA A 232 -8.71 7.99 20.73
C ALA A 232 -10.20 8.10 21.07
N ASP A 233 -10.81 9.28 20.95
CA ASP A 233 -12.23 9.48 21.25
C ASP A 233 -13.15 8.71 20.28
N SER A 234 -12.71 8.48 19.05
CA SER A 234 -13.41 7.63 18.07
C SER A 234 -13.24 6.13 18.33
N HIS A 235 -12.25 5.73 19.13
CA HIS A 235 -11.80 4.34 19.27
C HIS A 235 -11.56 3.95 20.73
N ASP A 236 -12.63 3.88 21.52
CA ASP A 236 -12.62 3.37 22.90
C ASP A 236 -11.60 4.07 23.83
N GLY A 237 -11.17 5.29 23.51
CA GLY A 237 -10.18 6.02 24.30
C GLY A 237 -8.72 5.58 24.08
N LEU A 238 -8.42 4.82 23.04
CA LEU A 238 -7.05 4.44 22.68
C LEU A 238 -6.69 5.02 21.31
N SER A 239 -5.67 5.88 21.26
CA SER A 239 -5.19 6.40 19.99
C SER A 239 -4.52 5.28 19.20
N ARG A 240 -4.85 5.23 17.91
CA ARG A 240 -4.29 4.28 16.95
C ARG A 240 -3.23 4.91 16.06
N LEU A 241 -2.78 6.11 16.42
CA LEU A 241 -1.68 6.86 15.82
C LEU A 241 -0.85 7.53 16.93
N ASN A 242 0.42 7.81 16.62
CA ASN A 242 1.27 8.70 17.41
C ASN A 242 1.85 9.74 16.44
N ARG A 243 1.52 11.02 16.66
CA ARG A 243 1.86 12.15 15.78
C ARG A 243 3.34 12.50 15.88
N GLU A 244 3.94 12.39 17.06
CA GLU A 244 5.33 12.78 17.28
C GLU A 244 6.31 11.67 16.90
N ALA A 245 5.90 10.42 17.05
CA ALA A 245 6.72 9.28 16.68
C ALA A 245 6.69 9.05 15.17
N GLY A 246 7.85 8.82 14.58
CA GLY A 246 7.99 8.57 13.17
C GLY A 246 9.28 9.18 12.64
N THR A 247 9.34 9.35 11.33
CA THR A 247 10.48 9.98 10.67
C THR A 247 10.01 11.19 9.88
N THR A 248 10.85 12.21 9.82
CA THR A 248 10.60 13.42 9.03
C THR A 248 11.71 13.61 8.03
N TYR A 249 11.36 13.98 6.80
CA TYR A 249 12.30 14.47 5.80
C TYR A 249 11.73 15.71 5.12
N ALA A 250 12.54 16.74 4.98
CA ALA A 250 12.10 18.08 4.60
C ALA A 250 10.94 18.56 5.50
N HIS A 251 9.73 18.69 4.96
CA HIS A 251 8.52 19.09 5.69
C HIS A 251 7.50 17.95 5.81
N LEU A 252 7.84 16.74 5.33
CA LEU A 252 6.94 15.61 5.33
C LEU A 252 7.28 14.69 6.51
N HIS A 253 6.35 14.59 7.44
CA HIS A 253 6.42 13.67 8.56
C HIS A 253 5.56 12.43 8.30
N VAL A 254 6.15 11.24 8.50
CA VAL A 254 5.47 9.94 8.43
C VAL A 254 5.23 9.46 9.87
N PRO A 255 4.08 9.77 10.47
CA PRO A 255 3.78 9.38 11.84
C PRO A 255 3.60 7.86 11.99
N THR A 256 3.70 7.39 13.23
CA THR A 256 3.46 6.00 13.58
C THR A 256 1.96 5.71 13.48
N SER A 257 1.52 5.24 12.31
CA SER A 257 0.14 4.87 12.00
C SER A 257 0.10 3.75 10.96
N CYS A 258 -0.96 2.94 10.95
CA CYS A 258 -1.08 1.84 10.00
C CYS A 258 -1.09 2.34 8.55
N ARG A 259 -0.32 1.66 7.69
CA ARG A 259 -0.17 1.94 6.25
C ARG A 259 -1.14 1.13 5.37
N HIS A 260 -1.99 0.31 6.00
CA HIS A 260 -2.97 -0.58 5.36
C HIS A 260 -2.40 -1.46 4.23
N CYS A 261 -1.12 -1.84 4.37
CA CYS A 261 -0.26 -2.40 3.33
C CYS A 261 -0.99 -3.36 2.40
N GLU A 262 -0.72 -3.29 1.10
CA GLU A 262 -1.28 -4.17 0.06
C GLU A 262 -1.17 -5.65 0.45
N HIS A 263 -0.04 -6.01 1.07
CA HIS A 263 0.20 -7.31 1.68
C HIS A 263 0.40 -7.16 3.18
N PRO A 264 -0.66 -7.25 4.00
CA PRO A 264 -0.55 -6.97 5.42
C PRO A 264 0.28 -8.05 6.11
N HIS A 265 1.50 -7.70 6.53
CA HIS A 265 2.37 -8.60 7.30
C HIS A 265 1.69 -9.11 8.57
N CYS A 266 0.89 -8.24 9.20
CA CYS A 266 0.11 -8.57 10.40
C CYS A 266 -0.95 -9.65 10.18
N MET A 267 -1.48 -9.80 8.97
CA MET A 267 -2.52 -10.79 8.63
C MET A 267 -1.94 -12.18 8.37
N ALA A 268 -0.65 -12.28 8.03
CA ALA A 268 -0.03 -13.53 7.59
C ALA A 268 -0.07 -14.64 8.66
N ASP A 269 -0.07 -14.28 9.94
CA ASP A 269 -0.02 -15.22 11.06
C ASP A 269 -0.96 -14.78 12.20
N CYS A 270 -2.24 -14.59 11.87
CA CYS A 270 -3.30 -14.37 12.86
C CYS A 270 -4.06 -15.69 13.09
N PRO A 271 -3.85 -16.42 14.20
CA PRO A 271 -4.47 -17.73 14.42
C PRO A 271 -6.01 -17.73 14.31
N PRO A 272 -6.75 -16.77 14.91
CA PRO A 272 -8.21 -16.72 14.74
C PRO A 272 -8.66 -16.10 13.41
N ASN A 273 -7.75 -15.64 12.54
CA ASN A 273 -8.06 -14.83 11.36
C ASN A 273 -8.86 -13.54 11.66
N ALA A 274 -8.59 -12.92 12.82
CA ALA A 274 -9.24 -11.68 13.26
C ALA A 274 -8.87 -10.43 12.45
N ILE A 275 -7.75 -10.48 11.71
CA ILE A 275 -7.32 -9.38 10.86
C ILE A 275 -7.89 -9.60 9.46
N LYS A 276 -8.70 -8.64 9.00
CA LYS A 276 -9.44 -8.71 7.73
C LYS A 276 -9.17 -7.46 6.89
N ARG A 277 -9.48 -7.55 5.59
CA ARG A 277 -9.50 -6.39 4.70
C ARG A 277 -10.95 -6.05 4.36
N GLY A 278 -11.33 -4.81 4.63
CA GLY A 278 -12.65 -4.29 4.33
C GLY A 278 -12.83 -3.90 2.85
N PRO A 279 -14.05 -3.48 2.48
CA PRO A 279 -14.38 -3.10 1.11
C PRO A 279 -13.60 -1.86 0.66
N ASP A 280 -13.33 -0.93 1.58
CA ASP A 280 -12.55 0.27 1.34
C ASP A 280 -11.04 -0.01 1.42
N GLY A 281 -10.66 -1.29 1.51
CA GLY A 281 -9.28 -1.76 1.53
C GLY A 281 -8.51 -1.45 2.80
N GLU A 282 -9.16 -0.92 3.81
CA GLU A 282 -8.64 -0.91 5.16
C GLU A 282 -8.35 -2.34 5.62
N VAL A 283 -7.15 -2.54 6.11
CA VAL A 283 -6.89 -3.66 7.02
C VAL A 283 -7.47 -3.29 8.37
N PHE A 284 -8.25 -4.14 9.03
CA PHE A 284 -8.84 -3.91 10.36
C PHE A 284 -8.77 -5.19 11.22
N ILE A 285 -9.04 -5.05 12.52
CA ILE A 285 -9.08 -6.18 13.48
C ILE A 285 -10.50 -6.26 14.01
N ASP A 286 -11.10 -7.44 13.97
CA ASP A 286 -12.43 -7.69 14.52
C ASP A 286 -12.39 -8.30 15.94
N GLU A 287 -13.58 -8.56 16.48
CA GLU A 287 -13.77 -9.06 17.85
C GLU A 287 -13.26 -10.49 18.09
N THR A 288 -12.89 -11.23 17.04
CA THR A 288 -12.31 -12.58 17.20
C THR A 288 -10.84 -12.54 17.65
N CYS A 289 -10.29 -11.34 17.89
CA CYS A 289 -8.93 -11.16 18.38
C CYS A 289 -8.73 -11.77 19.78
N ILE A 290 -7.83 -12.75 19.87
CA ILE A 290 -7.46 -13.41 21.14
C ILE A 290 -6.27 -12.76 21.86
N GLY A 291 -5.74 -11.65 21.35
CA GLY A 291 -4.65 -10.93 22.03
C GLY A 291 -3.26 -11.57 21.98
N CYS A 292 -2.98 -12.53 21.08
CA CYS A 292 -1.70 -13.26 21.04
C CYS A 292 -0.45 -12.42 20.67
N GLY A 293 -0.63 -11.24 20.05
CA GLY A 293 0.47 -10.33 19.70
C GLY A 293 1.32 -10.74 18.48
N ASN A 294 0.99 -11.80 17.74
CA ASN A 294 1.72 -12.17 16.50
C ASN A 294 1.73 -11.01 15.50
N CYS A 295 0.59 -10.34 15.34
CA CYS A 295 0.46 -9.20 14.45
C CYS A 295 1.38 -8.03 14.83
N GLN A 296 1.58 -7.78 16.13
CA GLN A 296 2.51 -6.77 16.63
C GLN A 296 3.95 -7.08 16.23
N ARG A 297 4.39 -8.33 16.41
CA ARG A 297 5.75 -8.76 16.04
C ARG A 297 5.99 -8.76 14.53
N ASN A 298 4.95 -9.06 13.76
CA ASN A 298 5.04 -9.14 12.31
C ASN A 298 4.93 -7.78 11.61
N CYS A 299 4.52 -6.72 12.30
CA CYS A 299 4.44 -5.40 11.68
C CYS A 299 5.84 -4.79 11.60
N PRO A 300 6.41 -4.60 10.39
CA PRO A 300 7.76 -4.03 10.24
C PRO A 300 7.83 -2.56 10.67
N TYR A 301 6.67 -1.93 10.90
CA TYR A 301 6.54 -0.52 11.19
C TYR A 301 6.19 -0.24 12.66
N GLY A 302 6.02 -1.28 13.47
CA GLY A 302 5.73 -1.12 14.91
C GLY A 302 4.40 -0.43 15.25
N VAL A 303 3.46 -0.33 14.31
CA VAL A 303 2.23 0.47 14.46
C VAL A 303 1.10 -0.24 15.19
N ILE A 304 1.28 -1.52 15.54
CA ILE A 304 0.28 -2.32 16.26
C ILE A 304 0.67 -2.38 17.74
N ARG A 305 -0.22 -1.91 18.62
CA ARG A 305 -0.03 -1.97 20.07
C ARG A 305 -0.91 -3.06 20.69
N MET A 306 -0.49 -3.57 21.84
CA MET A 306 -1.28 -4.51 22.64
C MET A 306 -1.74 -3.81 23.92
N ASP A 307 -3.02 -3.46 23.97
CA ASP A 307 -3.61 -2.71 25.07
C ASP A 307 -4.89 -3.40 25.57
N ALA A 308 -5.23 -3.16 26.82
CA ALA A 308 -6.53 -3.53 27.37
C ALA A 308 -7.51 -2.37 27.17
N LYS A 309 -8.80 -2.69 27.01
CA LYS A 309 -9.83 -1.67 26.80
C LYS A 309 -9.86 -0.77 28.03
N PRO A 310 -9.67 0.54 27.90
CA PRO A 310 -9.72 1.40 29.06
C PRO A 310 -11.17 1.45 29.58
N PRO A 311 -11.35 1.71 30.87
CA PRO A 311 -12.68 1.91 31.44
C PRO A 311 -13.34 3.14 30.80
N PRO A 312 -14.67 3.18 30.75
CA PRO A 312 -15.41 4.29 30.16
C PRO A 312 -15.06 5.61 30.85
N LYS A 313 -14.85 6.64 30.04
CA LYS A 313 -14.63 8.00 30.54
C LYS A 313 -15.93 8.62 31.05
N PRO A 314 -15.85 9.56 32.02
CA PRO A 314 -16.98 10.43 32.33
C PRO A 314 -17.37 11.28 31.12
N SER A 315 -18.61 11.78 31.11
CA SER A 315 -19.09 12.64 30.03
C SER A 315 -18.28 13.93 29.91
N LEU A 316 -18.28 14.53 28.72
CA LEU A 316 -17.55 15.78 28.46
C LEU A 316 -17.96 16.90 29.44
N LEU A 317 -19.26 17.02 29.73
CA LEU A 317 -19.77 17.98 30.71
C LEU A 317 -19.30 17.66 32.13
N SER A 318 -19.26 16.37 32.51
CA SER A 318 -18.78 15.97 33.83
C SER A 318 -17.29 16.26 34.01
N TRP A 319 -16.49 16.11 32.96
CA TRP A 319 -15.08 16.49 32.98
C TRP A 319 -14.93 18.02 33.04
N LEU A 320 -15.63 18.74 32.16
CA LEU A 320 -15.50 20.19 32.01
C LEU A 320 -15.92 20.95 33.27
N PHE A 321 -17.03 20.58 33.92
CA PHE A 321 -17.56 21.30 35.07
C PHE A 321 -17.04 20.80 36.42
N PHE A 322 -16.63 19.53 36.53
CA PHE A 322 -16.26 18.94 37.81
C PHE A 322 -14.85 18.35 37.85
N GLY A 323 -14.07 18.46 36.77
CA GLY A 323 -12.72 17.90 36.69
C GLY A 323 -12.67 16.38 36.90
N LYS A 324 -13.81 15.70 36.71
CA LYS A 324 -13.91 14.27 36.98
C LYS A 324 -13.22 13.50 35.85
N GLY A 325 -12.17 12.75 36.17
CA GLY A 325 -11.51 11.83 35.24
C GLY A 325 -10.70 12.50 34.12
N PRO A 326 -10.26 11.72 33.11
CA PRO A 326 -9.46 12.21 31.99
C PRO A 326 -10.33 12.99 30.99
N GLY A 327 -9.72 13.97 30.32
CA GLY A 327 -10.37 14.75 29.28
C GLY A 327 -10.47 14.04 27.92
N PRO A 328 -10.74 14.81 26.84
CA PRO A 328 -10.68 14.31 25.46
C PRO A 328 -9.33 13.68 25.12
N GLY A 329 -9.33 12.63 24.29
CA GLY A 329 -8.14 11.92 23.85
C GLY A 329 -7.71 10.72 24.71
N GLU A 330 -6.54 10.13 24.48
CA GLU A 330 -6.16 8.90 25.19
C GLU A 330 -5.91 9.18 26.69
N PRO A 331 -6.56 8.46 27.63
CA PRO A 331 -6.26 8.59 29.05
C PRO A 331 -4.82 8.22 29.36
N SER A 332 -4.22 8.94 30.32
CA SER A 332 -2.85 8.67 30.75
C SER A 332 -2.69 7.22 31.22
N TYR A 333 -1.52 6.64 30.95
CA TYR A 333 -1.20 5.28 31.34
C TYR A 333 -1.42 5.04 32.85
N GLY A 334 -0.99 5.98 33.69
CA GLY A 334 -1.16 5.88 35.15
C GLY A 334 -2.63 5.82 35.57
N TRP A 335 -3.51 6.61 34.94
CA TRP A 335 -4.94 6.56 35.22
C TRP A 335 -5.56 5.23 34.78
N ARG A 336 -5.21 4.75 33.58
CA ARG A 336 -5.68 3.45 33.07
C ARG A 336 -5.25 2.31 33.98
N LYS A 337 -3.96 2.27 34.35
CA LYS A 337 -3.39 1.24 35.22
C LYS A 337 -4.10 1.20 36.57
N LYS A 338 -4.25 2.35 37.23
CA LYS A 338 -4.94 2.44 38.53
C LYS A 338 -6.37 1.89 38.45
N LYS A 339 -7.13 2.26 37.42
CA LYS A 339 -8.51 1.79 37.27
C LYS A 339 -8.61 0.30 36.94
N MET A 340 -7.66 -0.23 36.17
CA MET A 340 -7.58 -1.66 35.89
C MET A 340 -7.25 -2.46 37.15
N GLU A 341 -6.38 -1.96 38.02
CA GLU A 341 -6.05 -2.58 39.32
C GLU A 341 -7.27 -2.57 40.26
N GLU A 342 -8.02 -1.46 40.31
CA GLU A 342 -9.30 -1.38 41.05
C GLU A 342 -10.32 -2.41 40.53
N GLN A 343 -10.48 -2.51 39.20
CA GLN A 343 -11.39 -3.47 38.58
C GLN A 343 -10.95 -4.93 38.79
N GLU A 344 -9.65 -5.21 38.77
CA GLU A 344 -9.08 -6.53 39.05
C GLU A 344 -9.31 -6.92 40.51
N ALA A 345 -9.19 -5.98 41.46
CA ALA A 345 -9.48 -6.22 42.87
C ALA A 345 -10.97 -6.54 43.13
N GLU A 346 -11.89 -5.89 42.39
CA GLU A 346 -13.33 -6.13 42.52
C GLU A 346 -13.79 -7.44 41.86
N THR A 347 -13.24 -7.77 40.68
CA THR A 347 -13.72 -8.89 39.85
C THR A 347 -12.86 -10.16 39.96
N GLY A 348 -11.66 -10.05 40.53
CA GLY A 348 -10.65 -11.10 40.55
C GLY A 348 -10.09 -11.47 39.17
N LYS A 349 -10.40 -10.68 38.13
CA LYS A 349 -9.99 -10.95 36.74
C LYS A 349 -9.26 -9.77 36.13
N LYS A 350 -8.07 -10.04 35.61
CA LYS A 350 -7.30 -9.08 34.83
C LYS A 350 -7.90 -8.93 33.42
N PRO A 351 -8.13 -7.70 32.93
CA PRO A 351 -8.65 -7.50 31.58
C PRO A 351 -7.65 -7.99 30.53
N GLY A 352 -8.15 -8.75 29.55
CA GLY A 352 -7.37 -9.22 28.42
C GLY A 352 -6.88 -8.05 27.56
N LYS A 353 -5.67 -8.18 27.02
CA LYS A 353 -5.15 -7.26 26.01
C LYS A 353 -5.62 -7.70 24.63
N PHE A 354 -5.88 -6.74 23.76
CA PHE A 354 -6.15 -6.96 22.34
C PHE A 354 -5.24 -6.09 21.49
N ALA A 355 -5.12 -6.45 20.22
CA ALA A 355 -4.34 -5.69 19.27
C ALA A 355 -5.11 -4.45 18.82
N ILE A 356 -4.48 -3.28 18.90
CA ILE A 356 -5.01 -2.02 18.38
C ILE A 356 -4.14 -1.54 17.21
N LYS A 357 -4.79 -1.05 16.16
CA LYS A 357 -4.17 -0.42 15.00
C LYS A 357 -5.19 0.41 14.27
N CYS A 358 -4.75 1.39 13.50
CA CYS A 358 -5.65 2.18 12.67
C CYS A 358 -6.42 1.26 11.70
N ASP A 359 -7.71 1.51 11.54
CA ASP A 359 -8.67 0.85 10.65
C ASP A 359 -9.29 1.84 9.66
N MET A 360 -8.63 2.99 9.45
CA MET A 360 -9.13 4.15 8.70
C MET A 360 -10.49 4.66 9.16
N CYS A 361 -10.85 4.44 10.43
CA CYS A 361 -12.17 4.78 10.96
C CYS A 361 -13.30 4.13 10.14
N SER A 362 -13.10 2.89 9.69
CA SER A 362 -14.11 2.12 8.97
C SER A 362 -15.41 2.06 9.78
N GLY A 363 -16.53 2.32 9.10
CA GLY A 363 -17.85 2.44 9.71
C GLY A 363 -18.14 3.77 10.41
N ILE A 364 -17.21 4.73 10.44
CA ILE A 364 -17.43 6.08 10.97
C ILE A 364 -17.71 7.06 9.82
N GLU A 365 -18.83 7.77 9.92
CA GLU A 365 -19.22 8.78 8.95
C GLU A 365 -18.17 9.91 8.87
N GLY A 366 -17.86 10.34 7.63
CA GLY A 366 -16.85 11.36 7.36
C GLY A 366 -15.41 10.84 7.28
N GLY A 367 -15.15 9.53 7.42
CA GLY A 367 -13.84 8.91 7.16
C GLY A 367 -12.84 8.99 8.33
N PRO A 368 -11.53 9.20 8.08
CA PRO A 368 -10.52 9.24 9.14
C PRO A 368 -10.64 10.46 10.08
N SER A 369 -10.94 10.23 11.36
CA SER A 369 -11.07 11.30 12.36
C SER A 369 -9.79 12.13 12.54
N CYS A 370 -8.62 11.51 12.37
CA CYS A 370 -7.34 12.20 12.48
C CYS A 370 -7.12 13.29 11.42
N VAL A 371 -7.68 13.11 10.23
CA VAL A 371 -7.64 14.09 9.13
C VAL A 371 -8.69 15.17 9.37
N ARG A 372 -9.93 14.80 9.69
CA ARG A 372 -11.03 15.75 9.94
C ARG A 372 -10.75 16.69 11.11
N ALA A 373 -10.07 16.20 12.14
CA ALA A 373 -9.75 16.99 13.33
C ALA A 373 -8.54 17.92 13.14
N CYS A 374 -7.85 17.86 12.00
CA CYS A 374 -6.71 18.74 11.72
C CYS A 374 -7.21 20.14 11.31
N PRO A 375 -6.98 21.19 12.13
CA PRO A 375 -7.53 22.52 11.85
C PRO A 375 -6.85 23.23 10.68
N THR A 376 -5.63 22.82 10.33
CA THR A 376 -4.82 23.44 9.27
C THR A 376 -4.77 22.61 7.99
N GLY A 377 -5.38 21.42 7.98
CA GLY A 377 -5.27 20.47 6.86
C GLY A 377 -3.89 19.80 6.73
N ALA A 378 -3.00 19.95 7.71
CA ALA A 378 -1.66 19.36 7.71
C ALA A 378 -1.65 17.82 7.63
N ALA A 379 -2.61 17.16 8.29
CA ALA A 379 -2.70 15.70 8.33
C ALA A 379 -3.55 15.19 7.17
N ILE A 380 -2.95 14.42 6.27
CA ILE A 380 -3.61 13.88 5.07
C ILE A 380 -3.37 12.37 4.96
N ARG A 381 -4.37 11.64 4.45
CA ARG A 381 -4.18 10.26 4.01
C ARG A 381 -4.04 10.21 2.50
N VAL A 382 -2.99 9.55 2.01
CA VAL A 382 -2.67 9.47 0.58
C VAL A 382 -2.29 8.05 0.19
N SER A 383 -2.59 7.69 -1.06
CA SER A 383 -2.04 6.49 -1.68
C SER A 383 -0.69 6.79 -2.33
N PRO A 384 0.21 5.80 -2.47
CA PRO A 384 1.52 6.00 -3.09
C PRO A 384 1.44 6.56 -4.50
N GLU A 385 0.45 6.14 -5.28
CA GLU A 385 0.26 6.57 -6.67
C GLU A 385 -0.01 8.08 -6.77
N ARG A 386 -0.61 8.68 -5.74
CA ARG A 386 -0.93 10.11 -5.71
C ARG A 386 0.28 10.98 -5.38
N PHE A 387 1.25 10.45 -4.64
CA PHE A 387 2.35 11.22 -4.07
C PHE A 387 3.70 10.98 -4.77
N LEU A 388 3.89 9.79 -5.34
CA LEU A 388 5.13 9.42 -6.04
C LEU A 388 5.08 9.69 -7.56
N SER A 389 4.03 10.34 -8.07
CA SER A 389 3.99 10.82 -9.46
C SER A 389 4.68 12.19 -9.56
N ILE A 390 5.73 12.30 -10.38
CA ILE A 390 6.45 13.56 -10.70
C ILE A 390 5.50 14.73 -11.02
N THR A 391 4.34 14.42 -11.61
CA THR A 391 3.40 15.40 -12.17
C THR A 391 2.75 16.35 -11.18
N ARG A 392 2.67 16.03 -9.87
CA ARG A 392 2.03 16.95 -8.91
C ARG A 392 2.93 18.07 -8.38
N PHE A 393 4.26 17.91 -8.42
CA PHE A 393 5.17 18.94 -7.89
C PHE A 393 5.68 19.91 -8.95
N ALA A 394 5.56 19.56 -10.23
CA ALA A 394 5.76 20.54 -11.32
C ALA A 394 4.66 21.62 -11.30
N GLU A 395 3.43 21.25 -10.92
CA GLU A 395 2.28 22.17 -10.79
C GLU A 395 2.38 23.11 -9.57
N GLU A 396 3.25 22.83 -8.59
CA GLU A 396 3.46 23.67 -7.41
C GLU A 396 4.63 24.66 -7.57
N THR A 397 5.35 24.60 -8.70
CA THR A 397 6.49 25.48 -9.00
C THR A 397 6.21 26.55 -10.06
N ASP A 398 4.99 26.65 -10.57
CA ASP A 398 4.52 27.73 -11.45
C ASP A 398 3.57 28.71 -10.74
#